data_AF-A0A2D9KXY2-F1
#
_entry.id   AF-A0A2D9KXY2-F1
#
_cell.length_a   1.000
_cell.length_b   1.000
_cell.length_c   1.000
_cell.angle_alpha   90.00
_cell.angle_beta   90.00
_cell.angle_gamma   90.00
#
_symmetry.space_group_name_H-M   'P 1'
#
loop_
_entity.id
_entity.type
_entity.pdbx_description
1 polymer ?
#
loop_
_entity_poly.entity_id
_entity_poly.type
_entity_poly.pdbx_seq_one_letter_code
_entity_poly.pdbx_strand_id
1 'polypeptide(L)'
;MNTSSVGLTPQQQQALAEAAQWYAELTAEFNTDHTRQDWQSWLLKQPENQWAWHQLELLQQRFNQLSGELAFESLTAANDEQVSNAHHLRQRSFSGVD
;
A
#
# COMPACT_ATOMS: atom_id res chain seq x y z
N MET A 1 -1.09 29.39 3.51
CA MET A 1 -1.07 28.37 2.43
C MET A 1 0.17 28.64 1.59
N ASN A 2 1.28 27.94 1.83
CA ASN A 2 2.47 28.02 0.98
C ASN A 2 2.61 26.70 0.24
N THR A 3 2.10 26.67 -0.98
CA THR A 3 2.46 25.67 -1.99
C THR A 3 3.88 25.98 -2.45
N SER A 4 4.86 25.68 -1.60
CA SER A 4 6.21 25.44 -2.09
C SER A 4 6.10 24.20 -2.95
N SER A 5 6.04 24.40 -4.27
CA SER A 5 6.40 23.39 -5.24
C SER A 5 7.63 22.66 -4.69
N VAL A 6 7.47 21.37 -4.38
CA VAL A 6 8.51 20.52 -3.78
C VAL A 6 9.71 20.50 -4.72
N GLY A 7 10.62 21.45 -4.56
CA GLY A 7 11.92 21.45 -5.19
C GLY A 7 12.78 20.47 -4.42
N LEU A 8 12.67 19.18 -4.75
CA LEU A 8 13.63 18.19 -4.26
C LEU A 8 15.02 18.71 -4.58
N THR A 9 15.91 18.71 -3.59
CA THR A 9 17.31 18.99 -3.88
C THR A 9 17.84 17.90 -4.83
N PRO A 10 18.83 18.19 -5.67
CA PRO A 10 19.41 17.17 -6.54
C PRO A 10 19.86 15.93 -5.75
N GLN A 11 20.39 16.11 -4.53
CA GLN A 11 20.72 15.02 -3.61
C GLN A 11 19.49 14.19 -3.19
N GLN A 12 18.37 14.82 -2.85
CA GLN A 12 17.13 14.09 -2.52
C GLN A 12 16.56 13.35 -3.73
N GLN A 13 16.66 13.92 -4.93
CA GLN A 13 16.19 13.28 -6.16
C GLN A 13 17.05 12.06 -6.52
N GLN A 14 18.37 12.16 -6.33
CA GLN A 14 19.29 11.03 -6.49
C GLN A 14 19.02 9.93 -5.46
N ALA A 15 18.90 10.30 -4.18
CA ALA A 15 18.58 9.37 -3.11
C ALA A 15 17.24 8.65 -3.32
N LEU A 16 16.23 9.34 -3.88
CA LEU A 16 14.93 8.76 -4.20
C LEU A 16 15.01 7.77 -5.37
N ALA A 17 15.80 8.08 -6.40
CA ALA A 17 16.06 7.16 -7.51
C ALA A 17 16.79 5.90 -7.02
N GLU A 18 17.82 6.08 -6.17
CA GLU A 18 18.56 4.98 -5.55
C GLU A 18 17.69 4.12 -4.62
N ALA A 19 16.81 4.75 -3.82
CA ALA A 19 15.84 4.03 -2.99
C ALA A 19 14.90 3.15 -3.82
N ALA A 20 14.44 3.65 -4.98
CA ALA A 20 13.60 2.88 -5.89
C ALA A 20 14.38 1.69 -6.51
N GLN A 21 15.66 1.87 -6.82
CA GLN A 21 16.51 0.76 -7.29
C GLN A 21 16.68 -0.30 -6.21
N TRP A 22 16.98 0.10 -4.96
CA TRP A 22 17.07 -0.81 -3.84
C TRP A 22 15.77 -1.57 -3.60
N TYR A 23 14.62 -0.91 -3.76
CA TYR A 23 13.34 -1.57 -3.63
C TYR A 23 13.13 -2.66 -4.69
N ALA A 24 13.50 -2.41 -5.95
CA ALA A 24 13.46 -3.41 -7.01
C ALA A 24 14.38 -4.61 -6.71
N GLU A 25 15.58 -4.36 -6.20
CA GLU A 25 16.51 -5.44 -5.79
C GLU A 25 16.03 -6.21 -4.55
N LEU A 26 15.39 -5.54 -3.60
CA LEU A 26 14.86 -6.17 -2.38
C LEU A 26 13.60 -7.00 -2.65
N THR A 27 12.79 -6.59 -3.62
CA THR A 27 11.59 -7.32 -4.05
C THR A 27 11.87 -8.41 -5.08
N ALA A 28 13.08 -8.44 -5.66
CA ALA A 28 13.49 -9.51 -6.56
C ALA A 28 13.58 -10.86 -5.81
N GLU A 29 13.18 -11.96 -6.47
CA GLU A 29 13.20 -13.33 -5.90
C GLU A 29 14.59 -13.82 -5.45
N PHE A 30 15.67 -13.15 -5.89
CA PHE A 30 17.05 -13.46 -5.52
C PHE A 30 17.59 -12.57 -4.38
N ASN A 31 16.70 -12.05 -3.53
CA ASN A 31 17.10 -11.24 -2.39
C ASN A 31 18.10 -12.01 -1.51
N THR A 32 19.38 -11.63 -1.59
CA THR A 32 20.46 -12.28 -0.86
C THR A 32 20.79 -11.44 0.38
N ASP A 33 21.32 -12.06 1.44
CA ASP A 33 21.76 -11.34 2.64
C ASP A 33 22.78 -10.22 2.32
N HIS A 34 23.60 -10.42 1.27
CA HIS A 34 24.54 -9.42 0.77
C HIS A 34 23.83 -8.15 0.27
N THR A 35 22.73 -8.29 -0.49
CA THR A 35 21.92 -7.16 -0.96
C THR A 35 21.36 -6.35 0.20
N ARG A 36 20.96 -7.00 1.30
CA ARG A 36 20.47 -6.30 2.50
C ARG A 36 21.60 -5.54 3.21
N GLN A 37 22.81 -6.10 3.25
CA GLN A 37 23.96 -5.44 3.85
C GLN A 37 24.42 -4.22 3.04
N ASP A 38 24.42 -4.33 1.71
CA ASP A 38 24.72 -3.20 0.82
C ASP A 38 23.67 -2.08 0.95
N TRP A 39 22.39 -2.45 1.01
CA TRP A 39 21.30 -1.50 1.26
C TRP A 39 21.44 -0.79 2.61
N GLN A 40 21.71 -1.50 3.70
CA GLN A 40 21.96 -0.89 5.02
C GLN A 40 23.16 0.06 4.99
N SER A 41 24.24 -0.35 4.32
CA SER A 41 25.43 0.48 4.15
C SER A 41 25.09 1.75 3.37
N TRP A 42 24.26 1.66 2.33
CA TRP A 42 23.79 2.81 1.57
C TRP A 42 22.91 3.76 2.40
N LEU A 43 21.99 3.23 3.21
CA LEU A 43 21.17 4.04 4.11
C LEU A 43 22.00 4.84 5.12
N LEU A 44 23.04 4.21 5.67
CA LEU A 44 23.92 4.83 6.67
C LEU A 44 24.86 5.89 6.09
N LYS A 45 25.04 5.94 4.76
CA LYS A 45 25.95 6.91 4.12
C LYS A 45 25.48 8.35 4.26
N GLN A 46 24.18 8.62 4.10
CA GLN A 46 23.65 9.99 4.04
C GLN A 46 22.26 10.08 4.68
N PRO A 47 21.94 11.19 5.36
CA PRO A 47 20.60 11.39 5.91
C PRO A 47 19.53 11.51 4.81
N GLU A 48 19.87 12.01 3.62
CA GLU A 48 18.98 12.05 2.46
C GLU A 48 18.53 10.65 2.00
N ASN A 49 19.41 9.63 2.12
CA ASN A 49 19.08 8.25 1.75
C ASN A 49 18.03 7.66 2.70
N GLN A 50 18.14 7.96 3.99
CA GLN A 50 17.14 7.58 4.99
C GLN A 50 15.81 8.29 4.75
N TRP A 51 15.84 9.58 4.43
CA TRP A 51 14.64 10.33 4.05
C TRP A 51 13.96 9.71 2.82
N ALA A 52 14.72 9.40 1.78
CA ALA A 52 14.19 8.80 0.55
C ALA A 52 13.55 7.43 0.81
N TRP A 53 14.19 6.59 1.62
CA TRP A 53 13.65 5.29 2.00
C TRP A 53 12.36 5.42 2.82
N HIS A 54 12.32 6.34 3.79
CA HIS A 54 11.10 6.64 4.55
C HIS A 54 9.94 7.11 3.65
N GLN A 55 10.20 7.90 2.60
CA GLN A 55 9.16 8.31 1.65
C GLN A 55 8.59 7.10 0.89
N LEU A 56 9.45 6.17 0.49
CA LEU A 56 9.05 4.95 -0.18
C LEU A 56 8.20 4.06 0.74
N GLU A 57 8.58 3.92 2.00
CA GLU A 57 7.80 3.18 3.02
C GLU A 57 6.43 3.81 3.23
N LEU A 58 6.34 5.14 3.36
CA LEU A 58 5.07 5.85 3.47
C LEU A 58 4.19 5.62 2.24
N LEU A 59 4.77 5.64 1.03
CA LEU A 59 4.05 5.33 -0.19
C LEU A 59 3.50 3.91 -0.17
N GLN A 60 4.32 2.93 0.20
CA GLN A 60 3.90 1.54 0.34
C GLN A 60 2.80 1.35 1.38
N GLN A 61 2.93 1.97 2.55
CA GLN A 61 1.91 1.92 3.61
C GLN A 61 0.57 2.47 3.11
N ARG A 62 0.59 3.58 2.38
CA ARG A 62 -0.63 4.15 1.78
C ARG A 62 -1.24 3.23 0.74
N PHE A 63 -0.42 2.63 -0.13
CA PHE A 63 -0.91 1.65 -1.10
C PHE A 63 -1.52 0.41 -0.41
N ASN A 64 -0.87 -0.10 0.63
CA ASN A 64 -1.35 -1.27 1.37
C ASN A 64 -2.63 -0.96 2.16
N GLN A 65 -2.76 0.24 2.73
CA GLN A 65 -4.00 0.71 3.37
C GLN A 65 -5.16 0.80 2.38
N LEU A 66 -4.92 1.33 1.17
CA LEU A 66 -5.93 1.38 0.12
C LEU A 66 -6.38 -0.03 -0.33
N SER A 67 -5.43 -0.95 -0.51
CA SER A 67 -5.77 -2.35 -0.84
C SER A 67 -6.57 -3.04 0.28
N GLY A 68 -6.24 -2.76 1.54
CA GLY A 68 -6.98 -3.27 2.70
C GLY A 68 -8.39 -2.71 2.80
N GLU A 69 -8.56 -1.41 2.56
CA GLU A 69 -9.87 -0.74 2.58
C GLU A 69 -10.78 -1.27 1.46
N LEU A 70 -10.26 -1.40 0.25
CA LEU A 70 -10.99 -1.97 -0.89
C LEU A 70 -11.34 -3.46 -0.69
N ALA A 71 -10.45 -4.24 -0.07
CA ALA A 71 -10.74 -5.62 0.29
C ALA A 71 -11.85 -5.70 1.34
N PHE A 72 -11.84 -4.80 2.33
CA PHE A 72 -12.88 -4.73 3.35
C PHE A 72 -14.23 -4.27 2.80
N GLU A 73 -14.26 -3.27 1.91
CA GLU A 73 -15.47 -2.82 1.22
C GLU A 73 -16.07 -3.93 0.36
N SER A 74 -15.24 -4.67 -0.39
CA SER A 74 -15.69 -5.79 -1.23
C SER A 74 -16.26 -6.94 -0.38
N LEU A 75 -15.62 -7.26 0.73
CA LEU A 75 -16.12 -8.27 1.68
C LEU A 75 -17.42 -7.82 2.37
N THR A 76 -17.53 -6.53 2.71
CA THR A 76 -18.74 -5.96 3.33
C THR A 76 -19.91 -5.94 2.35
N ALA A 77 -19.68 -5.53 1.09
CA ALA A 77 -20.70 -5.53 0.05
C ALA A 77 -21.22 -6.95 -0.25
N ALA A 78 -20.34 -7.95 -0.28
CA ALA A 78 -20.74 -9.35 -0.47
C ALA A 78 -21.54 -9.90 0.74
N ASN A 79 -21.26 -9.44 1.95
CA ASN A 79 -22.00 -9.83 3.15
C ASN A 79 -23.39 -9.20 3.19
N ASP A 80 -23.53 -7.94 2.77
CA ASP A 80 -24.81 -7.22 2.72
C ASP A 80 -25.78 -7.81 1.68
N GLU A 81 -25.27 -8.29 0.54
CA GLU A 81 -26.07 -8.96 -0.50
C GLU A 81 -26.66 -10.30 -0.01
N GLN A 82 -25.91 -11.09 0.76
CA GLN A 82 -26.38 -12.38 1.30
C GLN A 82 -27.47 -12.20 2.37
N VAL A 83 -27.33 -11.20 3.25
CA VAL A 83 -28.33 -10.92 4.29
C VAL A 83 -29.62 -10.37 3.70
N SER A 84 -29.53 -9.52 2.67
CA SER A 84 -30.70 -8.97 1.97
C SER A 84 -31.52 -10.06 1.27
N ASN A 85 -30.87 -11.05 0.63
CA ASN A 85 -31.58 -12.14 -0.04
C ASN A 85 -32.29 -13.07 0.95
N ALA A 86 -31.69 -13.35 2.11
CA ALA A 86 -32.29 -14.18 3.16
C ALA A 86 -33.56 -13.55 3.78
N HIS A 87 -33.65 -12.22 3.80
CA HIS A 87 -34.81 -11.51 4.33
C HIS A 87 -36.04 -11.63 3.40
N HIS A 88 -35.84 -11.54 2.08
CA HIS A 88 -36.94 -11.62 1.11
C HIS A 88 -37.55 -13.02 0.98
N LEU A 89 -36.77 -14.09 1.18
CA LEU A 89 -37.28 -15.46 1.13
C LEU A 89 -38.23 -15.82 2.28
N ARG A 90 -38.21 -15.08 3.40
CA ARG A 90 -39.14 -15.30 4.53
C ARG A 90 -40.50 -14.60 4.34
N GLN A 91 -40.57 -13.52 3.55
CA GLN A 91 -41.82 -12.77 3.36
C GLN A 91 -42.70 -13.30 2.22
N ARG A 92 -42.14 -14.07 1.28
CA ARG A 92 -42.89 -14.69 0.17
C ARG A 92 -43.68 -15.95 0.56
N SER A 93 -43.51 -16.46 1.77
CA SER A 93 -44.20 -17.68 2.25
C SER A 93 -45.56 -17.41 2.93
N PHE A 94 -46.02 -16.15 3.00
CA PHE A 94 -47.17 -15.75 3.83
C PHE A 94 -48.30 -15.02 3.10
N SER A 95 -48.43 -15.17 1.77
CA SER A 95 -49.57 -14.61 1.04
C SER A 95 -50.16 -15.62 0.06
N GLY A 96 -51.40 -16.04 0.35
CA GLY A 96 -52.32 -16.64 -0.62
C GLY A 96 -52.50 -18.15 -0.53
N VAL A 97 -53.19 -18.63 0.51
CA VAL A 97 -54.10 -19.77 0.38
C VAL A 97 -55.52 -19.22 0.53
N ASP A 98 -56.25 -19.15 -0.58
CA ASP A 98 -57.71 -19.10 -0.62
C ASP A 98 -58.16 -20.38 -1.33
#